data_AF-A0A534ZFL0-F1
#
_entry.id   AF-A0A534ZFL0-F1
#
_cell.length_a   1.000
_cell.length_b   1.000
_cell.length_c   1.000
_cell.angle_alpha   90.00
_cell.angle_beta   90.00
_cell.angle_gamma   90.00
#
_symmetry.space_group_name_H-M   'P 1'
#
loop_
_entity.id
_entity.type
_entity.pdbx_description
1 polymer ?
#
loop_
_entity_poly.entity_id
_entity_poly.type
_entity_poly.pdbx_seq_one_letter_code
_entity_poly.pdbx_strand_id
1 'polypeptide(L)'
;MGRIVASVTVGNIIEAGRAIRCDALVDTGAYCLTLPAAWKTRLGLLPMSRVVEAELADHRIVPGEVCGPVRIQIDGFDAIAGEVLFLDMEAE
;
A
#
# COMPACT_ATOMS: atom_id res chain seq x y z
N MET A 1 -3.10 -18.93 15.06
CA MET A 1 -1.79 -18.28 14.80
C MET A 1 -1.97 -16.78 15.03
N GLY A 2 -1.02 -16.10 15.67
CA GLY A 2 -1.19 -14.67 15.99
C GLY A 2 -1.09 -13.79 14.73
N ARG A 3 -1.89 -12.72 14.67
CA ARG A 3 -1.83 -11.69 13.63
C ARG A 3 -1.04 -10.51 14.18
N ILE A 4 0.08 -10.14 13.56
CA ILE A 4 0.81 -8.91 13.94
C ILE A 4 0.27 -7.79 13.05
N VAL A 5 -0.34 -6.79 13.68
CA VAL A 5 -0.84 -5.60 12.99
C VAL A 5 -0.10 -4.36 13.47
N ALA A 6 0.13 -3.42 12.57
CA ALA A 6 0.71 -2.13 12.88
C ALA A 6 -0.12 -1.02 12.24
N SER A 7 -0.34 0.08 12.96
CA SER A 7 -0.95 1.27 12.37
C SER A 7 0.02 1.92 11.40
N VAL A 8 -0.44 2.16 10.17
CA VAL A 8 0.32 2.77 9.09
C VAL A 8 -0.40 4.01 8.59
N THR A 9 0.35 5.08 8.35
CA THR A 9 -0.11 6.25 7.60
C THR A 9 0.63 6.33 6.27
N VAL A 10 -0.13 6.32 5.17
CA VAL A 10 0.38 6.54 3.82
C VAL A 10 -0.14 7.88 3.34
N GLY A 11 0.75 8.81 3.02
CA GLY A 11 0.41 10.15 2.54
C GLY A 11 0.98 10.41 1.15
N ASN A 12 0.30 11.25 0.37
CA ASN A 12 0.88 11.81 -0.84
C ASN A 12 1.98 12.83 -0.44
N ILE A 13 3.16 12.75 -1.08
CA ILE A 13 4.26 13.68 -0.79
C ILE A 13 4.01 15.06 -1.42
N ILE A 14 3.29 15.10 -2.54
CA ILE A 14 3.07 16.29 -3.37
C ILE A 14 1.80 17.03 -2.93
N GLU A 15 0.71 16.29 -2.71
CA GLU A 15 -0.59 16.84 -2.31
C GLU A 15 -0.80 16.70 -0.80
N ALA A 16 -0.52 17.77 -0.05
CA ALA A 16 -0.69 17.79 1.40
C ALA A 16 -2.14 17.49 1.81
N GLY A 17 -2.31 16.72 2.90
CA GLY A 17 -3.63 16.36 3.45
C GLY A 17 -4.29 15.13 2.82
N ARG A 18 -3.76 14.60 1.70
CA ARG A 18 -4.18 13.31 1.14
C ARG A 18 -3.45 12.17 1.84
N ALA A 19 -4.16 11.47 2.72
CA ALA A 19 -3.59 10.34 3.45
C ALA A 19 -4.61 9.22 3.72
N ILE A 20 -4.07 8.01 3.84
CA ILE A 20 -4.75 6.82 4.32
C ILE A 20 -4.11 6.45 5.66
N ARG A 21 -4.93 6.31 6.71
CA ARG A 21 -4.53 5.66 7.96
C ARG A 21 -5.27 4.33 8.05
N CYS A 22 -4.54 3.26 8.30
CA CYS A 22 -5.09 1.91 8.44
C CYS A 22 -4.20 1.04 9.31
N ASP A 23 -4.74 -0.03 9.86
CA ASP A 23 -3.94 -1.10 10.45
C ASP A 23 -3.60 -2.11 9.36
N ALA A 24 -2.31 -2.32 9.12
CA ALA A 24 -1.80 -3.24 8.13
C ALA A 24 -1.24 -4.50 8.79
N LEU A 25 -1.36 -5.63 8.10
CA LEU A 25 -0.69 -6.88 8.51
C LEU A 25 0.82 -6.74 8.29
N VAL A 26 1.61 -7.15 9.28
CA VAL A 26 3.05 -7.32 9.09
C VAL A 26 3.30 -8.68 8.43
N ASP A 27 3.61 -8.64 7.13
CA ASP A 27 3.91 -9.81 6.32
C ASP A 27 5.31 -9.68 5.72
N THR A 28 6.25 -10.49 6.21
CA THR A 28 7.64 -10.52 5.72
C THR A 28 7.79 -11.24 4.38
N GLY A 29 6.75 -11.95 3.92
CA GLY A 29 6.70 -12.59 2.60
C GLY A 29 6.18 -11.67 1.50
N ALA A 30 5.57 -10.53 1.86
CA ALA A 30 5.07 -9.56 0.89
C ALA A 30 6.20 -8.75 0.26
N TYR A 31 6.08 -8.45 -1.04
CA TYR A 31 7.07 -7.63 -1.76
C TYR A 31 7.15 -6.19 -1.23
N CYS A 32 6.00 -5.56 -0.97
CA CYS A 32 5.90 -4.21 -0.44
C CYS A 32 4.55 -3.97 0.27
N LEU A 33 4.35 -2.77 0.82
CA LEU A 33 3.07 -2.36 1.36
C LEU A 33 2.01 -2.39 0.26
N THR A 34 1.02 -3.26 0.47
CA THR A 34 -0.08 -3.50 -0.47
C THR A 34 -1.38 -2.96 0.12
N LEU A 35 -2.13 -2.20 -0.67
CA LEU A 35 -3.40 -1.58 -0.29
C LEU A 35 -4.51 -1.96 -1.28
N PRO A 36 -5.79 -1.90 -0.87
CA PRO A 36 -6.90 -2.10 -1.78
C PRO A 36 -6.92 -1.05 -2.90
N ALA A 37 -7.09 -1.47 -4.15
CA ALA A 37 -7.15 -0.59 -5.32
C ALA A 37 -8.24 0.48 -5.21
N ALA A 38 -9.37 0.12 -4.57
CA ALA A 38 -10.47 1.05 -4.28
C ALA A 38 -10.03 2.26 -3.43
N TRP A 39 -8.91 2.17 -2.71
CA TRP A 39 -8.41 3.26 -1.87
C TRP A 39 -7.47 4.22 -2.60
N LYS A 40 -6.98 3.88 -3.80
CA LYS A 40 -5.99 4.67 -4.54
C LYS A 40 -6.38 6.15 -4.66
N THR A 41 -7.64 6.43 -5.00
CA THR A 41 -8.16 7.79 -5.20
C THR A 41 -8.11 8.65 -3.93
N ARG A 42 -8.03 8.05 -2.74
CA ARG A 42 -7.90 8.76 -1.45
C ARG A 42 -6.55 9.48 -1.32
N LEU A 43 -5.53 9.01 -2.05
CA LEU A 43 -4.21 9.66 -2.08
C LEU A 43 -4.11 10.77 -3.13
N GLY A 44 -5.16 11.04 -3.92
CA GLY A 44 -5.09 12.02 -5.00
C GLY A 44 -4.20 11.55 -6.15
N LEU A 45 -3.57 12.50 -6.85
CA LEU A 45 -2.72 12.20 -8.01
C LEU A 45 -1.33 11.70 -7.56
N LEU A 46 -0.96 10.49 -7.98
CA LEU A 46 0.39 9.95 -7.85
C LEU A 46 1.05 9.94 -9.24
N PRO A 47 2.11 10.74 -9.47
CA PRO A 47 2.63 10.98 -10.81
C PRO A 47 3.40 9.79 -11.40
N MET A 48 3.89 8.88 -10.55
CA MET A 48 4.57 7.66 -11.00
C MET A 48 3.64 6.48 -10.78
N SER A 49 3.37 5.77 -11.86
CA SER A 49 2.59 4.54 -11.82
C SER A 49 3.09 3.52 -12.85
N ARG A 50 3.10 2.25 -12.45
CA ARG A 50 3.38 1.12 -13.34
C ARG A 50 2.45 -0.04 -13.03
N VAL A 51 1.97 -0.69 -14.08
CA VAL A 51 1.25 -1.96 -13.98
C VAL A 51 2.27 -3.07 -13.74
N VAL A 52 1.94 -3.98 -12.83
CA VAL A 52 2.74 -5.15 -12.49
C VAL A 52 1.87 -6.40 -12.44
N GLU A 53 2.48 -7.56 -12.59
CA GLU A 53 1.86 -8.84 -12.29
C GLU A 53 2.25 -9.26 -10.87
N ALA A 54 1.27 -9.52 -10.01
CA ALA A 54 1.49 -10.03 -8.66
C ALA A 54 1.05 -11.50 -8.59
N GLU A 55 1.98 -12.38 -8.20
CA GLU A 55 1.67 -13.77 -7.88
C GLU A 55 1.20 -13.86 -6.42
N LEU A 56 -0.01 -14.36 -6.21
CA LEU A 56 -0.61 -14.56 -4.89
C LEU A 56 -0.18 -15.92 -4.29
N ALA A 57 -0.45 -16.11 -3.00
CA ALA A 57 -0.11 -17.36 -2.30
C ALA A 57 -0.79 -18.62 -2.89
N ASP A 58 -1.90 -18.46 -3.60
CA ASP A 58 -2.60 -19.52 -4.32
C ASP A 58 -2.12 -19.68 -5.79
N HIS A 59 -0.99 -19.07 -6.14
CA HIS A 59 -0.38 -19.02 -7.47
C HIS A 59 -1.20 -18.32 -8.55
N ARG A 60 -2.32 -17.66 -8.21
CA ARG A 60 -2.99 -16.78 -9.17
C ARG A 60 -2.11 -15.57 -9.46
N ILE A 61 -2.00 -15.22 -10.73
CA ILE A 61 -1.37 -13.98 -11.19
C ILE A 61 -2.47 -12.95 -11.39
N VAL A 62 -2.39 -11.84 -10.66
CA VAL A 62 -3.36 -10.74 -10.73
C VAL A 62 -2.68 -9.45 -11.16
N PRO A 63 -3.33 -8.60 -11.97
CA PRO A 63 -2.79 -7.29 -12.31
C PRO A 63 -2.84 -6.38 -11.08
N GLY A 64 -1.75 -5.65 -10.86
CA GLY A 64 -1.63 -4.64 -9.82
C GLY A 64 -1.01 -3.37 -10.35
N GLU A 65 -1.04 -2.32 -9.53
CA GLU A 65 -0.47 -1.04 -9.90
C GLU A 65 0.40 -0.49 -8.76
N VAL A 66 1.68 -0.32 -9.01
CA VAL A 66 2.59 0.31 -8.05
C VAL A 66 2.61 1.81 -8.31
N CYS A 67 2.28 2.61 -7.29
CA CYS A 67 2.17 4.06 -7.40
C CYS A 67 3.01 4.82 -6.36
N GLY A 68 3.49 5.99 -6.75
CA GLY A 68 4.25 6.89 -5.88
C GLY A 68 4.51 8.29 -6.49
N PRO A 69 5.30 9.12 -5.82
CA PRO A 69 5.92 8.87 -4.51
C PRO A 69 4.92 9.09 -3.35
N VAL A 70 5.01 8.25 -2.31
CA VAL A 70 4.22 8.36 -1.08
C VAL A 70 5.13 8.41 0.16
N ARG A 71 4.66 9.09 1.21
CA ARG A 71 5.23 9.05 2.56
C ARG A 71 4.57 7.91 3.33
N ILE A 72 5.34 6.92 3.76
CA ILE A 72 4.85 5.76 4.52
C ILE A 72 5.39 5.86 5.94
N GLN A 73 4.52 5.77 6.94
CA GLN A 73 4.91 5.82 8.35
C GLN A 73 4.22 4.69 9.10
N ILE A 74 5.01 3.78 9.67
CA ILE A 74 4.56 2.83 10.68
C ILE A 74 4.58 3.56 12.03
N ASP A 75 3.53 3.41 12.83
CA ASP A 75 3.45 4.07 14.14
C ASP A 75 4.65 3.69 15.03
N GLY A 76 5.22 4.68 15.71
CA GLY A 76 6.47 4.52 16.47
C GLY A 76 7.77 4.57 15.66
N PHE A 77 7.71 4.70 14.33
CA PHE A 77 8.88 4.83 13.45
C PHE A 77 8.86 6.14 12.64
N ASP A 78 10.04 6.54 12.18
CA ASP A 78 10.18 7.64 11.23
C ASP A 78 9.55 7.27 9.89
N ALA A 79 9.01 8.28 9.20
CA ALA A 79 8.42 8.08 7.90
C ALA A 79 9.49 7.95 6.81
N ILE A 80 9.23 7.09 5.84
CA ILE A 80 10.05 6.89 4.65
C ILE A 80 9.32 7.34 3.39
N ALA A 81 10.07 7.72 2.36
CA ALA A 81 9.53 7.89 1.01
C ALA A 81 9.57 6.56 0.26
N GLY A 82 8.53 6.25 -0.51
CA GLY A 82 8.48 5.01 -1.28
C GLY A 82 7.29 4.96 -2.23
N GLU A 83 6.88 3.73 -2.53
CA GLU A 83 5.75 3.39 -3.40
C GLU A 83 4.86 2.36 -2.69
N VAL A 84 3.60 2.27 -3.11
CA VAL A 84 2.64 1.28 -2.62
C VAL A 84 2.05 0.50 -3.80
N LEU A 85 1.82 -0.79 -3.59
CA LEU A 85 1.11 -1.64 -4.54
C LEU A 85 -0.40 -1.57 -4.27
N PHE A 86 -1.19 -1.30 -5.30
CA PHE A 86 -2.64 -1.38 -5.27
C PHE A 86 -3.09 -2.67 -5.98
N LEU A 87 -3.84 -3.51 -5.26
CA LEU A 87 -4.46 -4.73 -5.79
C LEU A 87 -5.97 -4.69 -5.59
N ASP A 88 -6.72 -5.28 -6.53
CA ASP A 88 -8.12 -5.57 -6.27
C ASP A 88 -8.20 -6.66 -5.19
N MET A 89 -8.78 -6.30 -4.05
CA MET A 89 -8.86 -7.17 -2.88
C MET A 89 -10.33 -7.47 -2.62
N GLU A 90 -10.68 -8.75 -2.59
CA GLU A 90 -11.99 -9.15 -2.09
C GLU A 90 -12.10 -8.76 -0.61
N ALA A 91 -13.27 -8.24 -0.21
CA ALA A 91 -13.53 -7.96 1.18
C ALA A 91 -13.56 -9.29 1.97
N GLU A 92 -12.87 -9.32 3.11
CA GLU A 92 -12.91 -10.44 4.06
C GLU A 92 -14.27 -10.50 4.78
#